data_AF-A0A6H2DIE4-F1
#
_entry.id   AF-A0A6H2DIE4-F1
#
_cell.length_a   1.000
_cell.length_b   1.000
_cell.length_c   1.000
_cell.angle_alpha   90.00
_cell.angle_beta   90.00
_cell.angle_gamma   90.00
#
_symmetry.space_group_name_H-M   'P 1'
#
loop_
_entity.id
_entity.type
_entity.pdbx_description
1 polymer ?
#
loop_
_entity_poly.entity_id
_entity_poly.type
_entity_poly.pdbx_seq_one_letter_code
_entity_poly.pdbx_strand_id
1 'polypeptide(L)' 'MRVKASICREQEACQLDLAANDPLESRRKVAAAAAKAWGLEAIQAEKREAGQVSLVDKMDAEITHEFAEDAEAEKRGYTH' A
#
# COMPACT_ATOMS: atom_id res chain seq x y z
N MET A 1 -5.82 -5.33 -3.77
CA MET A 1 -5.50 -4.32 -4.82
C MET A 1 -4.51 -3.34 -4.20
N ARG A 2 -3.27 -3.23 -4.72
CA ARG A 2 -2.26 -2.28 -4.22
C ARG A 2 -2.33 -0.99 -5.06
N VAL A 3 -2.24 0.17 -4.42
CA VAL A 3 -2.33 1.47 -5.09
C VAL A 3 -1.02 1.73 -5.85
N LYS A 4 -1.13 2.25 -7.08
CA LYS A 4 0.05 2.58 -7.91
C LYS A 4 0.75 3.84 -7.41
N ALA A 5 2.05 3.93 -7.67
CA ALA A 5 2.85 5.10 -7.32
C ALA A 5 2.27 6.39 -7.89
N SER A 6 1.82 6.37 -9.16
CA SER A 6 1.22 7.52 -9.82
C SER A 6 -0.01 8.06 -9.09
N ILE A 7 -0.88 7.17 -8.60
CA ILE A 7 -2.09 7.56 -7.85
C ILE A 7 -1.70 8.18 -6.51
N CYS A 8 -0.71 7.62 -5.81
CA CYS A 8 -0.21 8.19 -4.56
C CYS A 8 0.38 9.60 -4.77
N ARG A 9 1.10 9.82 -5.87
CA ARG A 9 1.63 11.15 -6.24
C ARG A 9 0.54 12.15 -6.59
N GLU A 10 -0.48 11.73 -7.33
CA GLU A 10 -1.66 12.56 -7.62
C GLU A 10 -2.36 12.99 -6.33
N GLN A 11 -2.55 12.06 -5.38
CA GLN A 11 -3.16 12.38 -4.09
C GLN A 11 -2.27 13.31 -3.24
N GLU A 12 -0.96 13.08 -3.21
CA GLU A 12 -0.02 14.00 -2.56
C GLU A 12 -0.16 15.43 -3.09
N ALA A 13 -0.18 15.60 -4.42
CA ALA A 13 -0.33 16.91 -5.05
C ALA A 13 -1.68 17.58 -4.71
N CYS A 14 -2.78 16.83 -4.79
CA CYS A 14 -4.11 17.34 -4.41
C CYS A 14 -4.16 17.80 -2.95
N GLN A 15 -3.56 17.05 -2.03
CA GLN A 15 -3.54 17.39 -0.61
C GLN A 15 -2.60 18.57 -0.31
N LEU A 16 -1.50 18.73 -1.06
CA LEU A 16 -0.65 19.93 -0.96
C LEU A 16 -1.39 21.18 -1.43
N ASP A 17 -2.14 21.09 -2.53
CA ASP A 17 -2.97 22.20 -3.02
C ASP A 17 -4.03 22.58 -1.98
N LEU A 18 -4.72 21.59 -1.41
CA LEU A 18 -5.69 21.81 -0.34
C LEU A 18 -5.02 22.43 0.91
N ALA A 19 -3.83 21.96 1.28
CA ALA A 19 -3.09 22.49 2.42
C ALA A 19 -2.66 23.95 2.22
N ALA A 20 -2.43 24.38 0.97
CA ALA A 20 -2.07 25.76 0.65
C ALA A 20 -3.30 26.68 0.64
N ASN A 21 -4.42 26.21 0.08
CA ASN A 21 -5.54 27.07 -0.30
C ASN A 21 -6.77 27.00 0.63
N ASP A 22 -6.84 26.03 1.55
CA ASP A 22 -8.02 25.90 2.40
C ASP A 22 -8.15 27.05 3.42
N PRO A 23 -9.33 27.69 3.54
CA PRO A 23 -9.52 28.82 4.44
C PRO A 23 -9.41 28.45 5.93
N LEU A 24 -9.60 27.17 6.28
CA LEU A 24 -9.53 26.71 7.67
C LEU A 24 -8.16 26.13 7.99
N GLU A 25 -7.47 26.71 8.98
CA GLU A 25 -6.15 26.23 9.43
C GLU A 25 -6.18 24.76 9.88
N SER A 26 -7.25 24.33 10.55
CA SER A 26 -7.42 22.93 10.95
C SER A 26 -7.44 21.98 9.76
N ARG A 27 -8.10 22.36 8.67
CA ARG A 27 -8.15 21.57 7.42
C ARG A 27 -6.80 21.58 6.72
N ARG A 28 -6.11 22.72 6.68
CA ARG A 28 -4.74 22.80 6.13
C ARG A 28 -3.77 21.86 6.84
N LYS A 29 -3.85 21.76 8.17
CA LYS A 29 -3.02 20.82 8.96
C LYS A 29 -3.31 19.36 8.61
N VAL A 30 -4.58 18.99 8.49
CA VAL A 30 -4.98 17.63 8.10
C VAL A 30 -4.53 17.32 6.67
N ALA A 31 -4.74 18.24 5.73
CA ALA A 31 -4.31 18.08 4.35
C ALA A 31 -2.79 17.93 4.23
N ALA A 32 -2.01 18.73 4.98
CA ALA A 32 -0.55 18.59 5.01
C ALA A 32 -0.10 17.22 5.56
N ALA A 33 -0.76 16.72 6.61
CA ALA A 33 -0.49 15.39 7.15
C ALA A 33 -0.85 14.29 6.15
N ALA A 34 -1.98 14.42 5.46
CA ALA A 34 -2.41 13.51 4.41
C ALA A 34 -1.44 13.52 3.22
N ALA A 35 -1.00 14.69 2.76
CA ALA A 35 0.00 14.82 1.71
C ALA A 35 1.28 14.06 2.06
N LYS A 36 1.78 14.23 3.30
CA LYS A 36 2.96 13.50 3.78
C LYS A 36 2.74 11.98 3.78
N ALA A 37 1.58 11.50 4.21
CA ALA A 37 1.25 10.08 4.19
C ALA A 37 1.21 9.52 2.76
N TRP A 38 0.60 10.24 1.83
CA TRP A 38 0.57 9.87 0.42
C TRP A 38 1.96 9.85 -0.22
N GLY A 39 2.83 10.82 0.10
CA GLY A 39 4.21 10.84 -0.37
C GLY A 39 5.02 9.64 0.13
N LEU A 40 4.81 9.20 1.37
CA LEU A 40 5.44 7.99 1.89
C LEU A 40 4.93 6.72 1.19
N GLU A 41 3.62 6.60 0.99
CA GLU A 41 3.05 5.46 0.26
C GLU A 41 3.50 5.44 -1.21
N ALA A 42 3.68 6.62 -1.84
CA ALA A 42 4.22 6.72 -3.19
C ALA A 42 5.61 6.10 -3.28
N ILE A 43 6.51 6.43 -2.35
CA ILE A 43 7.86 5.84 -2.28
C ILE A 43 7.77 4.31 -2.12
N GLN A 44 6.86 3.82 -1.29
CA GLN A 44 6.69 2.38 -1.07
C GLN A 44 6.07 1.69 -2.29
N ALA A 45 5.17 2.36 -3.00
CA ALA A 45 4.62 1.89 -4.28
C ALA A 45 5.69 1.85 -5.37
N GLU A 46 6.54 2.88 -5.49
CA GLU A 46 7.66 2.94 -6.43
C GLU A 46 8.63 1.77 -6.22
N LYS A 47 8.98 1.47 -4.96
CA LYS A 47 9.82 0.30 -4.62
C LYS A 47 9.18 -1.01 -5.08
N ARG A 48 7.90 -1.21 -4.77
CA ARG A 48 7.16 -2.43 -5.17
C ARG A 48 7.07 -2.57 -6.69
N GLU A 49 6.76 -1.48 -7.39
CA GLU A 49 6.67 -1.45 -8.86
C GLU A 49 8.03 -1.68 -9.52
N ALA A 50 9.13 -1.22 -8.91
CA ALA A 50 10.49 -1.52 -9.32
C ALA A 50 10.94 -2.96 -8.99
N GLY A 51 10.04 -3.81 -8.47
CA GLY A 51 10.34 -5.20 -8.10
C GLY A 51 11.11 -5.35 -6.79
N GLN A 52 11.28 -4.27 -6.02
CA GLN A 52 11.86 -4.32 -4.68
C GLN A 52 10.80 -4.80 -3.69
N VAL A 53 10.59 -6.11 -3.67
CA VAL A 53 9.73 -6.77 -2.68
C VAL A 53 10.44 -6.74 -1.33
N SER A 54 9.80 -6.13 -0.33
CA SER A 54 10.35 -6.08 1.03
C SER A 54 10.48 -7.48 1.62
N LEU A 55 11.40 -7.69 2.57
CA LEU A 55 11.54 -8.98 3.26
C LEU A 55 10.23 -9.42 3.94
N VAL A 56 9.45 -8.46 4.44
CA VAL A 56 8.13 -8.73 5.05
C VAL A 56 7.14 -9.20 3.98
N ASP A 57 7.10 -8.54 2.82
CA ASP A 57 6.25 -8.99 1.70
C ASP A 57 6.63 -10.39 1.19
N LYS A 58 7.91 -10.76 1.24
CA LYS A 58 8.35 -12.12 0.90
C LYS A 58 7.86 -13.13 1.93
N MET A 59 8.03 -12.83 3.21
CA MET A 59 7.60 -13.70 4.30
C MET A 59 6.07 -13.89 4.29
N ASP A 60 5.30 -12.82 4.08
CA ASP A 60 3.84 -12.91 3.93
C ASP A 60 3.43 -13.77 2.71
N ALA A 61 4.18 -13.69 1.61
CA ALA A 61 3.95 -14.52 0.43
C ALA A 61 4.29 -15.99 0.68
N GLU A 62 5.38 -16.28 1.39
CA GLU A 62 5.78 -17.64 1.79
C GLU A 62 4.74 -18.25 2.74
N ILE A 63 4.27 -17.49 3.73
CA ILE A 63 3.20 -17.93 4.64
C ILE A 63 1.91 -18.20 3.86
N THR A 64 1.52 -17.31 2.94
CA THR A 64 0.33 -17.51 2.10
C THR A 64 0.45 -18.78 1.24
N HIS A 65 1.65 -19.09 0.75
CA HIS A 65 1.93 -20.29 -0.01
C HIS A 65 1.78 -21.55 0.85
N GLU A 66 2.35 -21.57 2.05
CA GLU A 66 2.23 -22.69 3.00
C GLU A 66 0.76 -23.02 3.31
N PHE A 67 -0.06 -22.01 3.63
CA PHE A 67 -1.48 -22.21 3.87
C PHE A 67 -2.25 -22.74 2.64
N ALA A 68 -1.85 -22.33 1.43
CA ALA A 68 -2.46 -22.83 0.22
C ALA A 68 -2.09 -24.30 -0.06
N GLU A 69 -0.83 -24.68 0.18
CA GLU A 69 -0.38 -26.07 0.07
C GLU A 69 -1.10 -26.97 1.07
N ASP A 70 -1.24 -26.54 2.33
CA ASP A 70 -1.96 -27.27 3.37
C ASP A 70 -3.44 -27.48 3.01
N ALA A 71 -4.11 -26.44 2.48
CA ALA A 71 -5.51 -26.54 2.06
C ALA A 71 -5.71 -27.52 0.89
N GLU A 72 -4.76 -27.57 -0.05
CA GLU A 72 -4.81 -28.52 -1.17
C GLU A 72 -4.45 -29.95 -0.72
N ALA A 73 -3.53 -30.10 0.23
CA ALA A 73 -3.20 -31.37 0.86
C ALA A 73 -4.39 -31.92 1.67
N GLU A 74 -5.12 -31.08 2.41
CA GLU A 74 -6.33 -31.44 3.14
C GLU A 74 -7.44 -31.93 2.18
N LYS A 75 -7.68 -31.21 1.07
CA LYS A 75 -8.64 -31.64 0.05
C LYS A 75 -8.28 -33.00 -0.56
N ARG A 76 -6.99 -33.26 -0.78
CA ARG A 76 -6.50 -34.52 -1.35
C ARG A 76 -6.56 -35.68 -0.35
N GLY A 77 -6.40 -35.39 0.94
CA GLY A 77 -6.60 -36.35 2.02
C GLY A 77 -8.06 -36.74 2.26
N TYR A 78 -9.02 -35.88 1.91
CA TYR A 78 -10.46 -36.15 2.05
C TYR A 78 -11.06 -37.00 0.90
N THR A 79 -10.31 -37.21 -0.19
CA THR A 79 -10.69 -38.10 -1.31
C THR A 79 -10.15 -39.52 -1.16
N HIS A 80 -10.46 -40.20 -0.04
CA HIS A 80 -10.29 -41.64 0.10
C HIS A 80 -11.51 -42.29 0.75
#